data_AF-A0A7W6P019-F1
#
_entry.id   AF-A0A7W6P019-F1
#
_cell.length_a   1.000
_cell.length_b   1.000
_cell.length_c   1.000
_cell.angle_alpha   90.00
_cell.angle_beta   90.00
_cell.angle_gamma   90.00
#
_symmetry.space_group_name_H-M   'P 1'
#
loop_
_entity.id
_entity.type
_entity.pdbx_description
1 polymer ?
#
loop_
_entity_poly.entity_id
_entity_poly.type
_entity_poly.pdbx_seq_one_letter_code
_entity_poly.pdbx_strand_id
1 'polypeptide(L)' 'MVSRSEHILRVGQDTEGHWVVQEQDGMLEGLFRSRDAAIRFALSECRAFPGSRMVLATTPLHSILSH' A
#
# COMPACT_ATOMS: atom_id res chain seq x y z
N MET A 1 9.64 -12.40 22.02
CA MET A 1 9.89 -11.16 21.27
C MET A 1 9.43 -11.41 19.86
N VAL A 2 8.20 -11.01 19.52
CA VAL A 2 7.69 -11.21 18.16
C VAL A 2 8.55 -10.38 17.21
N SER A 3 9.04 -11.03 16.16
CA SER A 3 9.86 -10.40 15.12
C SER A 3 9.13 -9.15 14.64
N ARG A 4 9.81 -8.02 14.64
CA ARG A 4 9.30 -6.74 14.13
C ARG A 4 9.25 -6.86 12.61
N SER A 5 8.26 -7.58 12.09
CA SER A 5 7.95 -7.53 10.67
C SER A 5 7.41 -6.13 10.41
N GLU A 6 8.27 -5.22 9.99
CA GLU A 6 7.85 -3.89 9.58
C GLU A 6 7.03 -4.04 8.31
N HIS A 7 5.71 -4.08 8.46
CA HIS A 7 4.79 -4.10 7.34
C HIS A 7 4.81 -2.71 6.67
N ILE A 8 5.56 -2.61 5.57
CA ILE A 8 5.66 -1.36 4.81
C ILE A 8 4.56 -1.35 3.75
N LEU A 9 3.54 -0.52 3.98
CA LEU A 9 2.49 -0.25 3.00
C LEU A 9 2.93 0.88 2.07
N ARG A 10 3.16 0.56 0.81
CA ARG A 10 3.53 1.51 -0.25
C ARG A 10 2.26 1.96 -0.94
N VAL A 11 1.98 3.27 -0.88
CA VAL A 11 0.83 3.88 -1.56
C VAL A 11 1.36 4.72 -2.71
N GLY A 12 1.06 4.32 -3.94
CA GLY A 12 1.53 4.99 -5.15
C GLY A 12 0.43 5.15 -6.17
N GLN A 13 0.73 5.85 -7.26
CA GLN A 13 -0.13 5.93 -8.42
C GLN A 13 0.47 5.08 -9.55
N ASP A 14 -0.34 4.28 -10.22
CA ASP A 14 0.02 3.58 -11.45
C ASP A 14 0.11 4.57 -12.62
N THR A 15 0.78 4.15 -13.69
CA THR A 15 0.85 4.86 -14.97
C THR A 15 -0.51 5.18 -15.60
N GLU A 16 -1.55 4.39 -15.31
CA GLU A 16 -2.93 4.66 -15.75
C GLU A 16 -3.66 5.71 -14.88
N GLY A 17 -3.04 6.20 -13.80
CA GLY A 17 -3.66 7.14 -12.87
C GLY A 17 -4.46 6.48 -11.73
N HIS A 18 -4.48 5.15 -11.67
CA HIS A 18 -5.03 4.39 -10.54
C HIS A 18 -4.12 4.47 -9.31
N TRP A 19 -4.68 4.43 -8.11
CA TRP A 19 -3.93 4.40 -6.87
C TRP A 19 -3.76 2.97 -6.38
N VAL A 20 -2.52 2.59 -6.11
CA VAL A 20 -2.14 1.24 -5.71
C VAL A 20 -1.60 1.30 -4.29
N VAL A 21 -2.12 0.43 -3.43
CA VAL A 21 -1.57 0.14 -2.11
C VAL A 21 -0.96 -1.23 -2.19
N GLN A 22 0.34 -1.35 -1.98
CA GLN A 22 1.04 -2.63 -2.00
C GLN A 22 1.88 -2.78 -0.73
N GLU A 23 1.72 -3.90 -0.05
CA GLU A 23 2.52 -4.27 1.11
C GLU A 23 3.82 -4.95 0.65
N GLN A 24 4.93 -4.70 1.37
CA GLN A 24 6.27 -5.11 0.93
C GLN A 24 6.43 -6.63 0.77
N ASP A 25 5.77 -7.42 1.60
CA ASP A 25 5.78 -8.89 1.51
C ASP A 25 4.84 -9.43 0.43
N GLY A 26 4.14 -8.54 -0.31
CA GLY A 26 3.19 -8.91 -1.35
C GLY A 26 1.96 -9.63 -0.79
N MET A 27 1.75 -9.57 0.53
CA MET A 27 0.64 -10.24 1.20
C MET A 27 -0.68 -9.49 0.97
N LEU A 28 -0.58 -8.20 0.66
CA LEU A 28 -1.70 -7.32 0.46
C LEU A 28 -1.43 -6.35 -0.70
N GLU A 29 -2.36 -6.31 -1.65
CA GLU A 29 -2.43 -5.28 -2.68
C GLU A 29 -3.88 -4.78 -2.80
N GLY A 30 -4.05 -3.48 -2.98
CA GLY A 30 -5.33 -2.85 -3.21
C GLY A 30 -5.24 -1.83 -4.33
N LEU A 31 -6.05 -2.00 -5.37
CA LEU A 31 -6.20 -1.05 -6.47
C LEU A 31 -7.42 -0.15 -6.22
N PHE A 32 -7.20 1.16 -6.27
CA PHE A 32 -8.20 2.18 -6.00
C PHE A 32 -8.24 3.20 -7.13
N ARG A 33 -9.42 3.74 -7.43
CA ARG A 33 -9.53 4.84 -8.40
C ARG A 33 -9.24 6.22 -7.80
N SER A 34 -9.24 6.33 -6.47
CA SER A 34 -9.10 7.60 -5.75
C SER A 34 -8.03 7.54 -4.67
N ARG A 35 -7.21 8.60 -4.59
CA ARG A 35 -6.18 8.79 -3.57
C ARG A 35 -6.71 8.63 -2.15
N ASP A 36 -7.83 9.25 -1.85
CA ASP A 36 -8.46 9.19 -0.52
C ASP A 36 -8.85 7.77 -0.12
N ALA A 37 -9.33 6.95 -1.06
CA ALA A 37 -9.67 5.56 -0.78
C ALA A 37 -8.41 4.74 -0.47
N ALA A 38 -7.35 4.92 -1.26
CA ALA A 38 -6.06 4.26 -1.04
C ALA A 38 -5.43 4.64 0.32
N ILE A 39 -5.44 5.94 0.66
CA ILE A 39 -4.89 6.41 1.93
C ILE A 39 -5.72 5.90 3.11
N ARG A 40 -7.06 5.96 3.04
CA ARG A 40 -7.92 5.42 4.11
C ARG A 40 -7.68 3.95 4.35
N PHE A 41 -7.54 3.17 3.27
CA PHE A 41 -7.23 1.77 3.35
C PHE A 41 -5.87 1.54 4.03
N ALA A 42 -4.81 2.19 3.56
CA ALA A 42 -3.47 2.07 4.14
C ALA A 42 -3.40 2.50 5.62
N LEU A 43 -4.15 3.54 6.01
CA LEU A 43 -4.27 3.97 7.41
C LEU A 43 -5.01 2.95 8.28
N SER A 44 -6.06 2.31 7.74
CA SER A 44 -6.79 1.27 8.45
C SER A 44 -5.89 0.07 8.74
N GLU A 45 -5.13 -0.38 7.73
CA GLU A 45 -4.15 -1.46 7.88
C GLU A 45 -3.04 -1.07 8.86
N CYS A 46 -2.50 0.14 8.75
CA CYS A 46 -1.49 0.65 9.67
C CYS A 46 -1.98 0.69 11.13
N ARG A 47 -3.29 0.84 11.34
CA ARG A 47 -3.91 0.80 12.67
C ARG A 47 -4.16 -0.63 13.17
N ALA A 48 -4.41 -1.57 12.27
CA ALA A 48 -4.58 -2.98 12.59
C ALA A 48 -3.25 -3.66 12.96
N PHE A 49 -2.14 -3.21 12.38
CA PHE A 49 -0.82 -3.81 12.55
C PHE A 49 0.13 -2.87 13.33
N PRO A 50 0.40 -3.13 14.62
CA PRO A 50 1.31 -2.31 15.41
C PRO A 50 2.75 -2.47 14.91
N GLY A 51 3.30 -1.40 14.31
CA GLY A 51 4.64 -1.40 13.69
C GLY A 51 4.63 -1.26 12.16
N SER A 52 3.45 -1.19 11.55
CA SER A 52 3.33 -0.87 10.13
C SER A 52 3.75 0.56 9.83
N ARG A 53 4.33 0.75 8.64
CA ARG A 53 4.71 2.06 8.14
C ARG A 53 4.13 2.29 6.76
N MET A 54 3.31 3.32 6.64
CA MET A 54 2.86 3.80 5.34
C MET A 54 3.95 4.67 4.70
N VAL A 55 4.30 4.39 3.45
CA VAL A 55 5.17 5.22 2.63
C VAL A 55 4.48 5.57 1.31
N LEU A 56 4.62 6.81 0.87
CA LEU A 56 4.17 7.19 -0.47
C LEU A 56 5.23 6.77 -1.47
N ALA A 57 4.85 5.95 -2.45
CA ALA A 57 5.72 5.63 -3.56
C ALA A 57 5.81 6.86 -4.48
N THR A 58 7.03 7.36 -4.67
CA THR A 58 7.34 8.45 -5.59
C THR A 58 7.54 7.97 -7.02
N THR A 59 7.74 6.66 -7.19
CA THR A 59 7.79 5.96 -8.48
C THR A 59 6.45 5.30 -8.75
N PRO A 60 5.98 5.26 -10.01
CA PRO A 60 4.74 4.56 -10.35
C PRO A 60 4.86 3.09 -9.96
N LEU A 61 3.90 2.62 -9.15
CA LEU A 61 3.85 1.22 -8.76
C LEU A 61 3.25 0.45 -9.93
N HIS A 62 3.98 -0.54 -10.45
CA HIS A 62 3.42 -1.51 -11.38
C HIS A 62 2.46 -2.42 -10.60
N SER A 63 1.17 -2.23 -10.80
CA SER A 63 0.18 -3.15 -10.23
C SER A 63 0.36 -4.53 -10.84
N ILE A 64 0.46 -5.59 -10.03
CA ILE A 64 0.43 -6.96 -10.55
C ILE A 64 -0.97 -7.35 -11.04
N LEU A 65 -1.99 -6.55 -10.71
CA LEU A 65 -3.38 -6.72 -11.13
C LEU A 65 -3.77 -5.95 -12.41
N SER A 66 -2.94 -5.03 -12.92
CA SER A 66 -3.17 -4.41 -14.24
C SER A 66 -2.54 -5.30 -15.31
N HIS A 67 -3.38 -5.93 -16.14
CA HIS A 67 -2.99 -6.82 -17.24
C HIS A 67 -3.65 -6.36 -18.55
#